data_AF-A0A2J8XRY2-F1
#
_entry.id   AF-A0A2J8XRY2-F1
#
_cell.length_a   1.000
_cell.length_b   1.000
_cell.length_c   1.000
_cell.angle_alpha   90.00
_cell.angle_beta   90.00
_cell.angle_gamma   90.00
#
_symmetry.space_group_name_H-M   'P 1'
#
loop_
_entity.id
_entity.type
_entity.pdbx_description
1 polymer ?
#
loop_
_entity_poly.entity_id
_entity_poly.type
_entity_poly.pdbx_seq_one_letter_code
_entity_poly.pdbx_strand_id
1 'polypeptide(L)'
;MGSWALLWPSLLLTGLLGRPPGTVAQAQYCSVNKNIFEVEENKNVTEPLVDIHVPEGQEVTLGPLSTPFAFRIQGNQLFLNMTPDYEENSLLEAQLLCQSGGTLDTKVNSTVIPETQLQAEDRDKDDILFYTLQEMTAGASDYFSLVSVNHPALRLDRPLDFYERPNMAFRLLVRPAVAGHSGGECATQP
;
A
#
# COMPACT_ATOMS: atom_id res chain seq x y z
N MET A 1 45.39 -64.07 4.47
CA MET A 1 44.16 -64.62 5.09
C MET A 1 43.88 -63.80 6.33
N GLY A 2 42.66 -63.28 6.50
CA GLY A 2 42.24 -62.56 7.70
C GLY A 2 41.74 -61.14 7.38
N SER A 3 40.47 -60.91 7.66
CA SER A 3 39.66 -59.75 7.31
C SER A 3 38.93 -59.26 8.57
N TRP A 4 38.38 -58.04 8.49
CA TRP A 4 37.37 -57.41 9.37
C TRP A 4 37.85 -56.90 10.74
N ALA A 5 37.78 -55.58 10.95
CA ALA A 5 36.73 -54.96 11.78
C ALA A 5 36.86 -53.42 11.81
N LEU A 6 35.76 -52.80 11.35
CA LEU A 6 35.15 -51.53 11.72
C LEU A 6 35.79 -50.72 12.86
N LEU A 7 35.86 -49.40 12.67
CA LEU A 7 35.39 -48.37 13.63
C LEU A 7 35.46 -46.98 12.96
N TRP A 8 34.32 -46.53 12.44
CA TRP A 8 34.11 -45.16 11.94
C TRP A 8 33.79 -44.26 13.14
N PRO A 9 34.53 -43.18 13.43
CA PRO A 9 34.13 -42.25 14.47
C PRO A 9 33.11 -41.26 13.90
N SER A 10 31.91 -41.28 14.48
CA SER A 10 30.83 -40.31 14.26
C SER A 10 31.26 -38.90 14.69
N LEU A 11 31.37 -37.97 13.75
CA LEU A 11 31.30 -36.53 14.06
C LEU A 11 29.82 -36.13 14.16
N LEU A 12 29.32 -36.02 15.39
CA LEU A 12 28.09 -35.27 15.67
C LEU A 12 28.49 -33.92 16.26
N LEU A 13 28.59 -32.93 15.37
CA LEU A 13 28.58 -31.51 15.72
C LEU A 13 27.11 -31.14 16.00
N THR A 14 26.62 -31.35 17.22
CA THR A 14 25.35 -30.73 17.65
C THR A 14 25.61 -29.24 17.87
N GLY A 15 25.33 -28.48 16.82
CA GLY A 15 25.32 -27.02 16.84
C GLY A 15 24.32 -26.47 17.84
N LEU A 16 24.62 -25.26 18.31
CA LEU A 16 23.78 -24.44 19.15
C LEU A 16 22.34 -24.40 18.58
N LEU A 17 21.37 -24.94 19.31
CA LEU A 17 20.00 -24.44 19.24
C LEU A 17 19.96 -23.11 20.00
N GLY A 18 20.52 -22.08 19.37
CA GLY A 18 20.17 -20.70 19.67
C GLY A 18 18.67 -20.55 19.42
N ARG A 19 17.91 -20.47 20.50
CA ARG A 19 16.52 -20.04 20.50
C ARG A 19 16.46 -18.74 19.67
N PRO A 20 15.73 -18.67 18.55
CA PRO A 20 15.57 -17.40 17.86
C PRO A 20 14.93 -16.43 18.87
N PRO A 21 15.46 -15.20 19.01
CA PRO A 21 14.74 -14.17 19.74
C PRO A 21 13.36 -14.07 19.11
N GLY A 22 12.32 -14.13 19.95
CA GLY A 22 10.95 -14.00 19.50
C GLY A 22 10.86 -12.76 18.64
N THR A 23 10.58 -12.95 17.35
CA THR A 23 10.02 -11.90 16.51
C THR A 23 8.71 -11.52 17.16
N VAL A 24 8.75 -10.47 17.98
CA VAL A 24 7.56 -9.70 18.31
C VAL A 24 7.05 -9.27 16.94
N ALA A 25 5.87 -9.73 16.55
CA ALA A 25 5.20 -9.23 15.36
C ALA A 25 5.10 -7.71 15.54
N GLN A 26 5.95 -6.94 14.86
CA GLN A 26 5.88 -5.50 14.91
C GLN A 26 4.51 -5.13 14.33
N ALA A 27 3.78 -4.26 15.05
CA ALA A 27 2.53 -3.73 14.54
C ALA A 27 2.81 -3.15 13.15
N GLN A 28 2.12 -3.64 12.13
CA GLN A 28 2.32 -3.18 10.75
C GLN A 28 1.69 -1.80 10.48
N TYR A 29 1.03 -1.23 11.49
CA TYR A 29 0.26 0.00 11.40
C TYR A 29 0.67 0.97 12.50
N CYS A 30 0.62 2.25 12.17
CA CYS A 30 0.72 3.29 13.19
C CYS A 30 -0.40 3.16 14.22
N SER A 31 -0.05 3.44 15.47
CA SER A 31 -1.03 3.40 16.56
C SER A 31 -0.70 4.42 17.65
N VAL A 32 -1.75 4.79 18.37
CA VAL A 32 -1.69 5.58 19.60
C VAL A 32 -2.44 4.81 20.68
N ASN A 33 -1.99 4.92 21.93
CA ASN A 33 -2.67 4.28 23.07
C ASN A 33 -3.89 5.07 23.56
N LYS A 34 -3.98 6.36 23.23
CA LYS A 34 -5.09 7.26 23.57
C LYS A 34 -5.28 8.29 22.46
N ASN A 35 -6.52 8.54 22.07
CA ASN A 35 -6.89 9.43 20.96
C ASN A 35 -7.90 10.53 21.35
N ILE A 36 -8.38 10.55 22.60
CA ILE A 36 -9.27 11.59 23.13
C ILE A 36 -8.64 12.19 24.38
N PHE A 37 -8.53 13.51 24.43
CA PHE A 37 -7.90 14.26 25.51
C PHE A 37 -8.84 15.38 25.97
N GLU A 38 -8.90 15.58 27.28
CA GLU A 38 -9.57 16.74 27.88
C GLU A 38 -8.48 17.68 28.40
N VAL A 39 -8.51 18.92 27.93
CA VAL A 39 -7.55 19.97 28.30
C VAL A 39 -8.36 21.17 28.77
N GLU A 40 -8.04 21.66 29.97
CA GLU A 40 -8.63 22.90 30.49
C GLU A 40 -8.17 24.08 29.62
N GLU A 41 -9.08 25.01 29.35
CA GLU A 41 -8.74 26.28 28.70
C GLU A 41 -7.67 27.07 29.48
N ASN A 42 -7.00 27.98 28.79
CA ASN A 42 -5.95 28.84 29.35
C ASN A 42 -4.75 28.08 29.96
N LYS A 43 -4.66 26.77 29.72
CA LYS A 43 -3.59 25.90 30.19
C LYS A 43 -2.53 25.67 29.12
N ASN A 44 -1.28 26.00 29.45
CA ASN A 44 -0.14 25.74 28.58
C ASN A 44 0.41 24.32 28.83
N VAL A 45 0.06 23.40 27.93
CA VAL A 45 0.56 22.01 27.97
C VAL A 45 1.85 21.92 27.16
N THR A 46 2.98 21.72 27.85
CA THR A 46 4.31 21.63 27.21
C THR A 46 4.79 20.20 27.03
N GLU A 47 4.23 19.26 27.78
CA GLU A 47 4.48 17.83 27.67
C GLU A 47 3.77 17.21 26.45
N PRO A 48 4.25 16.09 25.91
CA PRO A 48 3.59 15.41 24.81
C PRO A 48 2.21 14.91 25.24
N LEU A 49 1.21 15.05 24.36
CA LEU A 49 -0.12 14.49 24.56
C LEU A 49 -0.07 12.96 24.47
N VAL A 50 0.68 12.44 23.49
CA VAL A 50 0.79 11.00 23.23
C VAL A 50 2.02 10.64 22.42
N ASP A 51 2.56 9.46 22.71
CA ASP A 51 3.56 8.78 21.90
C ASP A 51 2.89 8.04 20.74
N ILE A 52 3.36 8.28 19.53
CA ILE A 52 2.89 7.63 18.31
C ILE A 52 3.81 6.45 18.04
N HIS A 53 3.26 5.23 18.08
CA HIS A 53 3.98 4.06 17.65
C HIS A 53 4.00 4.04 16.11
N VAL A 54 5.16 4.30 15.53
CA VAL A 54 5.40 4.30 14.09
C VAL A 54 6.29 3.08 13.74
N PRO A 55 5.84 2.19 12.84
CA PRO A 55 6.65 1.06 12.39
C PRO A 55 7.93 1.51 11.66
N GLU A 56 8.92 0.63 11.59
CA GLU A 56 10.17 0.91 10.87
C GLU A 56 9.89 1.20 9.37
N GLY A 57 10.57 2.22 8.83
CA GLY A 57 10.38 2.69 7.44
C GLY A 57 9.23 3.69 7.25
N GLN A 58 8.38 3.88 8.25
CA GLN A 58 7.31 4.89 8.23
C GLN A 58 7.69 6.17 8.95
N GLU A 59 7.05 7.26 8.52
CA GLU A 59 7.06 8.58 9.13
C GLU A 59 5.62 9.02 9.39
N VAL A 60 5.43 9.86 10.40
CA VAL A 60 4.12 10.42 10.74
C VAL A 60 4.12 11.93 10.58
N THR A 61 3.08 12.45 9.93
CA THR A 61 2.88 13.88 9.66
C THR A 61 1.47 14.30 10.03
N LEU A 62 1.24 15.61 10.18
CA LEU A 62 -0.11 16.16 10.37
C LEU A 62 -0.81 16.30 9.02
N GLY A 63 -2.04 15.80 8.95
CA GLY A 63 -2.88 15.88 7.76
C GLY A 63 -3.61 17.21 7.63
N PRO A 64 -4.14 17.51 6.43
CA PRO A 64 -4.80 18.78 6.12
C PRO A 64 -6.14 18.98 6.85
N LEU A 65 -6.71 17.93 7.44
CA LEU A 65 -7.93 18.04 8.26
C LEU A 65 -7.65 18.43 9.72
N SER A 66 -6.38 18.57 10.10
CA SER A 66 -6.02 18.98 11.46
C SER A 66 -6.39 20.44 11.71
N THR A 67 -6.74 20.78 12.96
CA THR A 67 -6.97 22.17 13.36
C THR A 67 -5.71 23.01 13.10
N PRO A 68 -5.81 24.12 12.33
CA PRO A 68 -4.65 24.90 11.92
C PRO A 68 -3.82 25.39 13.12
N PHE A 69 -2.50 25.21 13.03
CA PHE A 69 -1.51 25.69 14.02
C PHE A 69 -1.64 25.12 15.45
N ALA A 70 -2.63 24.27 15.73
CA ALA A 70 -2.92 23.77 17.07
C ALA A 70 -1.96 22.66 17.53
N PHE A 71 -1.40 21.89 16.59
CA PHE A 71 -0.58 20.71 16.90
C PHE A 71 0.78 20.76 16.21
N ARG A 72 1.75 20.04 16.78
CA ARG A 72 3.02 19.70 16.13
C ARG A 72 3.43 18.27 16.47
N ILE A 73 4.23 17.67 15.61
CA ILE A 73 4.85 16.37 15.85
C ILE A 73 6.36 16.55 16.00
N GLN A 74 6.94 15.95 17.02
CA GLN A 74 8.39 15.94 17.24
C GLN A 74 8.81 14.56 17.74
N GLY A 75 9.73 13.89 17.03
CA GLY A 75 10.26 12.59 17.45
C GLY A 75 9.18 11.51 17.68
N ASN A 76 8.15 11.47 16.83
CA ASN A 76 6.96 10.61 16.95
C ASN A 76 6.10 10.89 18.19
N GLN A 77 6.17 12.08 18.77
CA GLN A 77 5.28 12.50 19.84
C GLN A 77 4.40 13.65 19.36
N LEU A 78 3.11 13.62 19.72
CA LEU A 78 2.17 14.69 19.41
C LEU A 78 2.16 15.73 20.54
N PHE A 79 2.31 17.00 20.18
CA PHE A 79 2.26 18.12 21.12
C PHE A 79 1.14 19.09 20.74
N LEU A 80 0.59 19.73 21.77
CA LEU A 80 -0.18 20.94 21.60
C LEU A 80 0.78 22.12 21.37
N ASN A 81 0.44 22.98 20.41
CA ASN A 81 1.27 24.11 19.98
C ASN A 81 0.65 25.47 20.29
N MET A 82 -0.48 25.47 20.99
CA MET A 82 -1.18 26.66 21.45
C MET A 82 -1.79 26.41 22.84
N THR A 83 -2.29 27.48 23.46
CA THR A 83 -3.11 27.38 24.67
C THR A 83 -4.58 27.37 24.25
N PRO A 84 -5.39 26.36 24.61
CA PRO A 84 -6.80 26.32 24.24
C PRO A 84 -7.59 27.47 24.88
N ASP A 85 -8.56 27.98 24.14
CA ASP A 85 -9.51 29.01 24.57
C ASP A 85 -10.90 28.51 24.18
N TYR A 86 -11.75 28.19 25.18
CA TYR A 86 -13.00 27.45 24.94
C TYR A 86 -14.01 28.29 24.15
N GLU A 87 -13.99 29.60 24.36
CA GLU A 87 -14.78 30.60 23.66
C GLU A 87 -14.42 30.69 22.17
N GLU A 88 -13.18 30.32 21.81
CA GLU A 88 -12.68 30.36 20.43
C GLU A 88 -12.87 29.00 19.75
N ASN A 89 -12.36 27.92 20.35
CA ASN A 89 -12.48 26.56 19.83
C ASN A 89 -12.61 25.54 20.96
N SER A 90 -13.77 24.90 21.06
CA SER A 90 -14.04 23.85 22.06
C SER A 90 -13.58 22.45 21.64
N LEU A 91 -13.20 22.26 20.37
CA LEU A 91 -12.72 20.99 19.85
C LEU A 91 -11.53 21.22 18.90
N LEU A 92 -10.43 20.54 19.17
CA LEU A 92 -9.23 20.53 18.34
C LEU A 92 -9.01 19.11 17.82
N GLU A 93 -8.79 18.96 16.52
CA GLU A 93 -8.60 17.66 15.86
C GLU A 93 -7.20 17.57 15.25
N ALA A 94 -6.51 16.45 15.47
CA ALA A 94 -5.23 16.15 14.84
C ALA A 94 -5.39 14.92 13.96
N GLN A 95 -5.26 15.11 12.64
CA GLN A 95 -5.22 13.99 11.71
C GLN A 95 -3.77 13.51 11.59
N LEU A 96 -3.49 12.28 12.03
CA LEU A 96 -2.18 11.66 11.88
C LEU A 96 -2.12 10.91 10.55
N LEU A 97 -1.19 11.31 9.67
CA LEU A 97 -0.91 10.63 8.41
C LEU A 97 0.39 9.86 8.55
N CYS A 98 0.29 8.53 8.55
CA CYS A 98 1.45 7.66 8.47
C CYS A 98 1.77 7.32 7.02
N GLN A 99 2.97 7.67 6.61
CA GLN A 99 3.47 7.52 5.26
C GLN A 99 4.78 6.74 5.36
N SER A 100 4.98 5.74 4.53
CA SER A 100 6.34 5.23 4.34
C SER A 100 7.14 6.32 3.65
N GLY A 101 8.33 6.66 4.16
CA GLY A 101 9.04 7.90 3.86
C GLY A 101 8.92 8.38 2.40
N GLY A 102 8.12 9.44 2.19
CA GLY A 102 8.02 10.24 0.95
C GLY A 102 7.63 9.55 -0.36
N THR A 103 7.51 8.23 -0.39
CA THR A 103 7.14 7.43 -1.56
C THR A 103 5.82 6.75 -1.22
N LEU A 104 4.84 6.79 -2.13
CA LEU A 104 3.68 5.91 -1.97
C LEU A 104 4.26 4.48 -1.98
N ASP A 105 4.27 3.83 -0.83
CA ASP A 105 5.01 2.57 -0.58
C ASP A 105 4.34 1.35 -1.22
N THR A 106 3.70 1.60 -2.35
CA THR A 106 3.35 0.59 -3.30
C THR A 106 4.65 0.05 -3.85
N LYS A 107 5.08 -1.09 -3.31
CA LYS A 107 6.30 -1.79 -3.74
C LYS A 107 6.31 -1.92 -5.28
N VAL A 108 7.41 -1.56 -5.93
CA VAL A 108 7.56 -1.78 -7.38
C VAL A 108 7.37 -3.26 -7.69
N ASN A 109 6.69 -3.55 -8.80
CA ASN A 109 6.17 -4.85 -9.22
C ASN A 109 4.99 -5.38 -8.40
N SER A 110 4.35 -4.57 -7.55
CA SER A 110 3.09 -4.95 -6.91
C SER A 110 1.88 -4.69 -7.81
N THR A 111 0.86 -5.52 -7.64
CA THR A 111 -0.47 -5.31 -8.23
C THR A 111 -1.22 -4.25 -7.43
N VAL A 112 -1.56 -3.15 -8.08
CA VAL A 112 -2.25 -2.00 -7.47
C VAL A 112 -3.76 -2.10 -7.66
N ILE A 113 -4.21 -2.64 -8.80
CA ILE A 113 -5.61 -2.97 -9.06
C ILE A 113 -5.69 -4.44 -9.49
N PRO A 114 -6.39 -5.31 -8.74
CA PRO A 114 -6.47 -6.72 -9.07
C PRO A 114 -7.32 -6.96 -10.32
N GLU A 115 -7.07 -8.08 -10.99
CA GLU A 115 -7.80 -8.51 -12.19
C GLU A 115 -9.32 -8.52 -11.98
N THR A 116 -9.80 -8.95 -10.81
CA THR A 116 -11.24 -9.02 -10.49
C THR A 116 -11.95 -7.66 -10.52
N GLN A 117 -11.22 -6.55 -10.48
CA GLN A 117 -11.79 -5.19 -10.56
C GLN A 117 -11.73 -4.61 -11.98
N LEU A 118 -10.93 -5.19 -12.88
CA LEU A 118 -10.71 -4.68 -14.25
C LEU A 118 -11.21 -5.64 -15.32
N GLN A 119 -11.48 -6.91 -14.97
CA GLN A 119 -12.03 -7.89 -15.88
C GLN A 119 -13.41 -7.45 -16.37
N ALA A 120 -13.63 -7.56 -17.68
CA ALA A 120 -14.94 -7.43 -18.27
C ALA A 120 -15.63 -8.80 -18.32
N GLU A 121 -16.96 -8.79 -18.33
CA GLU A 121 -17.75 -10.00 -18.55
C GLU A 121 -18.23 -10.04 -20.01
N ASP A 122 -17.92 -11.12 -20.71
CA ASP A 122 -18.53 -11.47 -21.97
C ASP A 122 -19.60 -12.55 -21.74
N ARG A 123 -20.73 -12.46 -22.46
CA ARG A 123 -21.81 -13.45 -22.36
C ARG A 123 -21.42 -14.77 -22.99
N ASP A 124 -20.52 -14.72 -23.96
CA ASP A 124 -19.94 -15.89 -24.60
C ASP A 124 -18.86 -16.45 -23.68
N LYS A 125 -19.20 -17.52 -22.95
CA LYS A 125 -18.38 -18.08 -21.87
C LYS A 125 -17.00 -18.59 -22.30
N ASP A 126 -16.80 -18.75 -23.61
CA ASP A 126 -15.59 -19.30 -24.20
C ASP A 126 -14.67 -18.23 -24.81
N ASP A 127 -15.05 -16.94 -24.70
CA ASP A 127 -14.28 -15.85 -25.30
C ASP A 127 -13.10 -15.44 -24.42
N ILE A 128 -11.90 -15.58 -24.99
CA ILE A 128 -10.67 -15.05 -24.41
C ILE A 128 -10.66 -13.54 -24.63
N LEU A 129 -10.70 -12.77 -23.54
CA LEU A 129 -10.64 -11.31 -23.59
C LEU A 129 -9.20 -10.81 -23.65
N PHE A 130 -8.94 -9.84 -24.53
CA PHE A 130 -7.67 -9.13 -24.64
C PHE A 130 -7.80 -7.68 -24.20
N TYR A 131 -6.93 -7.28 -23.30
CA TYR A 131 -6.91 -5.97 -22.66
C TYR A 131 -5.73 -5.13 -23.15
N THR A 132 -6.00 -3.85 -23.39
CA THR A 132 -4.99 -2.84 -23.74
C THR A 132 -5.13 -1.65 -22.82
N LEU A 133 -4.03 -1.23 -22.22
CA LEU A 133 -3.95 -0.02 -21.40
C LEU A 133 -3.40 1.13 -22.25
N GLN A 134 -4.20 2.17 -22.46
CA GLN A 134 -3.83 3.35 -23.23
C GLN A 134 -3.65 4.54 -22.28
N GLU A 135 -2.48 5.18 -22.27
CA GLU A 135 -2.29 6.41 -21.48
C GLU A 135 -3.13 7.57 -22.02
N MET A 136 -3.67 8.35 -21.10
CA MET A 136 -4.33 9.62 -21.38
C MET A 136 -3.53 10.81 -20.87
N THR A 137 -2.73 10.61 -19.83
CA THR A 137 -1.74 11.56 -19.32
C THR A 137 -0.35 11.12 -19.77
N ALA A 138 0.40 12.04 -20.40
CA ALA A 138 1.70 11.74 -20.98
C ALA A 138 2.68 11.10 -19.98
N GLY A 139 3.28 9.98 -20.39
CA GLY A 139 4.26 9.25 -19.59
C GLY A 139 3.65 8.46 -18.43
N ALA A 140 2.33 8.29 -18.36
CA ALA A 140 1.73 7.43 -17.34
C ALA A 140 2.12 5.95 -17.55
N SER A 141 2.29 5.53 -18.80
CA SER A 141 2.73 4.16 -19.13
C SER A 141 4.14 3.83 -18.64
N ASP A 142 4.92 4.81 -18.19
CA ASP A 142 6.20 4.57 -17.51
C ASP A 142 6.03 3.98 -16.10
N TYR A 143 4.86 4.18 -15.49
CA TYR A 143 4.60 3.83 -14.09
C TYR A 143 3.69 2.62 -13.94
N PHE A 144 2.78 2.38 -14.89
CA PHE A 144 1.82 1.28 -14.80
C PHE A 144 1.70 0.49 -16.10
N SER A 145 1.56 -0.83 -15.94
CA SER A 145 1.25 -1.77 -17.02
C SER A 145 0.27 -2.83 -16.56
N LEU A 146 -0.36 -3.53 -17.52
CA LEU A 146 -1.11 -4.75 -17.22
C LEU A 146 -0.14 -5.90 -17.01
N VAL A 147 -0.45 -6.81 -16.08
CA VAL A 147 0.34 -8.04 -15.85
C VAL A 147 0.46 -8.86 -17.14
N SER A 148 -0.62 -8.96 -17.91
CA SER A 148 -0.58 -9.47 -19.29
C SER A 148 -1.79 -9.01 -20.10
N VAL A 149 -1.78 -9.28 -21.40
CA VAL A 149 -2.92 -8.96 -22.29
C VAL A 149 -4.19 -9.74 -21.96
N ASN A 150 -4.12 -10.85 -21.23
CA ASN A 150 -5.29 -11.64 -20.82
C ASN A 150 -5.58 -11.58 -19.32
N HIS A 151 -4.70 -10.95 -18.54
CA HIS A 151 -4.84 -10.77 -17.10
C HIS A 151 -4.74 -9.28 -16.76
N PRO A 152 -5.87 -8.55 -16.74
CA PRO A 152 -5.91 -7.08 -16.64
C PRO A 152 -5.55 -6.53 -15.25
N ALA A 153 -4.83 -7.27 -14.41
CA ALA A 153 -4.30 -6.73 -13.17
C ALA A 153 -3.32 -5.58 -13.47
N LEU A 154 -3.53 -4.41 -12.85
CA LEU A 154 -2.66 -3.25 -13.00
C LEU A 154 -1.47 -3.35 -12.05
N ARG A 155 -0.26 -3.34 -12.59
CA ARG A 155 1.01 -3.41 -11.85
C ARG A 155 1.71 -2.06 -11.85
N LEU A 156 2.38 -1.74 -10.75
CA LEU A 156 3.29 -0.61 -10.66
C LEU A 156 4.71 -1.01 -11.13
N ASP A 157 5.26 -0.31 -12.11
CA ASP A 157 6.58 -0.58 -12.69
C ASP A 157 7.67 0.40 -12.23
N ARG A 158 7.30 1.55 -11.66
CA ARG A 158 8.24 2.56 -11.12
C ARG A 158 7.76 3.16 -9.80
N PRO A 159 8.68 3.66 -8.94
CA PRO A 159 8.29 4.37 -7.73
C PRO A 159 7.39 5.56 -8.03
N LEU A 160 6.40 5.80 -7.16
CA LEU A 160 5.46 6.92 -7.30
C LEU A 160 5.99 8.14 -6.55
N ASP A 161 5.88 9.30 -7.19
CA ASP A 161 6.16 10.60 -6.58
C ASP A 161 4.88 11.45 -6.62
N PHE A 162 4.35 11.74 -5.43
CA PHE A 162 3.12 12.52 -5.27
C PHE A 162 3.27 13.98 -5.72
N TYR A 163 4.45 14.57 -5.52
CA TYR A 163 4.70 15.97 -5.83
C TYR A 163 4.98 16.18 -7.31
N GLU A 164 5.70 15.24 -7.94
CA GLU A 164 5.97 15.31 -9.37
C GLU A 164 4.74 14.93 -10.21
N ARG A 165 3.98 13.90 -9.78
CA ARG A 165 2.87 13.37 -10.56
C ARG A 165 1.73 12.84 -9.68
N PRO A 166 0.86 13.74 -9.18
CA PRO A 166 -0.25 13.36 -8.30
C PRO A 166 -1.40 12.64 -9.03
N ASN A 167 -1.49 12.76 -10.36
CA ASN A 167 -2.55 12.15 -11.15
C ASN A 167 -2.03 11.52 -12.44
N MET A 168 -2.51 10.31 -12.72
CA MET A 168 -2.30 9.59 -13.97
C MET A 168 -3.62 8.99 -14.42
N ALA A 169 -3.93 9.13 -15.70
CA ALA A 169 -5.17 8.64 -16.28
C ALA A 169 -4.88 7.68 -17.45
N PHE A 170 -5.67 6.61 -17.51
CA PHE A 170 -5.63 5.60 -18.55
C PHE A 170 -7.03 5.32 -19.08
N ARG A 171 -7.08 4.84 -20.33
CA ARG A 171 -8.23 4.21 -20.93
C ARG A 171 -7.96 2.72 -21.05
N LEU A 172 -8.76 1.89 -20.40
CA LEU A 172 -8.72 0.44 -20.54
C LEU A 172 -9.64 0.02 -21.69
N LEU A 173 -9.08 -0.69 -22.67
CA LEU A 173 -9.81 -1.22 -23.82
C LEU A 173 -9.83 -2.76 -23.72
N VAL A 174 -10.98 -3.36 -24.06
CA VAL A 174 -11.16 -4.82 -24.09
C VAL A 174 -11.70 -5.25 -25.45
N ARG A 175 -11.22 -6.38 -25.96
CA ARG A 175 -11.72 -7.01 -27.19
C ARG A 175 -11.78 -8.53 -27.04
N PRO A 176 -12.83 -9.21 -27.53
CA PRO A 176 -12.87 -10.66 -27.56
C PRO A 176 -11.93 -11.23 -28.63
N ALA A 177 -11.42 -12.43 -28.40
CA ALA A 177 -10.88 -13.30 -29.43
C ALA A 177 -12.04 -13.64 -30.37
N VAL A 178 -12.06 -13.08 -31.57
CA VAL A 178 -13.15 -13.34 -32.52
C VAL A 178 -13.32 -14.85 -32.68
N ALA A 179 -14.42 -15.40 -32.18
CA ALA A 179 -14.82 -16.76 -32.53
C ALA A 179 -15.02 -16.77 -34.04
N GLY A 180 -14.26 -17.61 -34.74
CA GLY A 180 -14.47 -17.85 -36.17
C GLY A 180 -15.83 -18.50 -36.39
N HIS A 181 -16.91 -17.70 -36.41
CA HIS A 181 -18.17 -18.14 -36.99
C HIS A 181 -18.04 -18.01 -38.51
N SER A 182 -17.57 -19.10 -39.11
CA SER A 182 -17.77 -19.38 -40.52
C SER A 182 -19.25 -19.26 -40.88
N GLY A 183 -19.55 -18.40 -41.86
CA GLY A 183 -20.70 -18.56 -42.75
C GLY A 183 -22.08 -18.37 -42.14
N GLY A 184 -22.56 -17.12 -42.10
CA GLY A 184 -23.97 -16.81 -42.06
C GLY A 184 -24.25 -15.74 -43.11
N GLU A 185 -24.68 -16.18 -44.30
CA GLU A 185 -25.14 -15.35 -45.41
C GLU A 185 -25.99 -14.17 -44.92
N CYS A 186 -25.54 -12.95 -45.23
CA CYS A 186 -26.41 -11.78 -45.24
C CYS A 186 -27.34 -11.93 -46.45
N ALA A 187 -28.42 -12.69 -46.27
CA ALA A 187 -29.49 -12.78 -47.25
C ALA A 187 -30.19 -11.42 -47.32
N THR A 188 -29.81 -10.64 -48.33
CA THR A 188 -30.62 -9.56 -48.88
C THR A 188 -32.00 -10.11 -49.24
N GLN A 189 -33.07 -9.50 -48.73
CA GLN A 189 -34.44 -9.73 -49.19
C GLN A 189 -35.26 -8.43 -49.12
N PRO A 190 -36.30 -8.30 -49.95
CA PRO A 190 -36.38 -7.35 -51.06
C PRO A 190 -37.15 -6.07 -50.76
#